data_AF-A0A8B6LTZ1-F1
#
_entry.id   AF-A0A8B6LTZ1-F1
#
_cell.length_a   1.000
_cell.length_b   1.000
_cell.length_c   1.000
_cell.angle_alpha   90.00
_cell.angle_beta   90.00
_cell.angle_gamma   90.00
#
_symmetry.space_group_name_H-M   'P 1'
#
loop_
_entity.id
_entity.type
_entity.pdbx_description
1 polymer ?
#
loop_
_entity_poly.entity_id
_entity_poly.type
_entity_poly.pdbx_seq_one_letter_code
_entity_poly.pdbx_strand_id
1 'polypeptide(L)'
;MAAIHITDIEAAINHWRELKPSPDGITLAPELRALAEVYALMVFHHEDEVDEVGFPSEAWAAWLAWYQTTPDTPCIAICSTSQGDDECKGCGRSFDEVQHWPAMTPGEKRATWRRITMQDTAWRFNKYAERAREAEPVWPDDAIAEAPPEGAG
;
A
#
# COMPACT_ATOMS: atom_id res chain seq x y z
N MET A 1 -16.92 0.14 -8.76
CA MET A 1 -15.77 1.05 -8.86
C MET A 1 -14.90 0.77 -7.65
N ALA A 2 -13.58 0.81 -7.82
CA ALA A 2 -12.69 0.55 -6.71
C ALA A 2 -12.68 1.74 -5.78
N ALA A 3 -12.96 1.48 -4.52
CA ALA A 3 -13.06 2.54 -3.53
C ALA A 3 -11.84 2.52 -2.60
N ILE A 4 -11.31 3.71 -2.34
CA ILE A 4 -10.31 3.94 -1.31
C ILE A 4 -11.05 3.99 0.02
N HIS A 5 -10.70 3.09 0.92
CA HIS A 5 -11.32 3.01 2.24
C HIS A 5 -10.76 4.09 3.18
N ILE A 6 -11.57 4.56 4.14
CA ILE A 6 -11.22 5.63 5.09
C ILE A 6 -9.90 5.36 5.83
N THR A 7 -9.63 4.09 6.16
CA THR A 7 -8.38 3.68 6.84
C THR A 7 -7.13 3.94 6.00
N ASP A 8 -7.24 3.93 4.66
CA ASP A 8 -6.11 4.27 3.78
C ASP A 8 -5.87 5.78 3.77
N ILE A 9 -6.93 6.59 3.88
CA ILE A 9 -6.83 8.05 4.07
C ILE A 9 -6.17 8.35 5.42
N GLU A 10 -6.56 7.67 6.48
CA GLU A 10 -5.96 7.81 7.81
C GLU A 10 -4.47 7.44 7.81
N ALA A 11 -4.11 6.34 7.14
CA ALA A 11 -2.73 5.91 7.00
C ALA A 11 -1.89 6.96 6.22
N ALA A 12 -2.42 7.49 5.12
CA ALA A 12 -1.77 8.54 4.36
C ALA A 12 -1.62 9.85 5.17
N ILE A 13 -2.63 10.24 5.94
CA ILE A 13 -2.58 11.38 6.87
C ILE A 13 -1.46 11.19 7.89
N ASN A 14 -1.36 10.01 8.51
CA ASN A 14 -0.32 9.73 9.50
C ASN A 14 1.08 9.73 8.88
N HIS A 15 1.23 9.18 7.68
CA HIS A 15 2.49 9.26 6.93
C HIS A 15 2.96 10.70 6.73
N TRP A 16 2.07 11.61 6.32
CA TRP A 16 2.43 13.02 6.15
C TRP A 16 2.68 13.76 7.46
N ARG A 17 2.00 13.38 8.56
CA ARG A 17 2.28 13.92 9.90
C ARG A 17 3.70 13.58 10.37
N GLU A 18 4.15 12.37 10.09
CA GLU A 18 5.51 11.93 10.43
C GLU A 18 6.56 12.59 9.53
N LEU A 19 6.29 12.66 8.22
CA LEU A 19 7.23 13.20 7.23
C LEU A 19 7.37 14.73 7.30
N LYS A 20 6.26 15.43 7.55
CA LYS A 20 6.19 16.90 7.61
C LYS A 20 5.43 17.33 8.86
N PRO A 21 6.04 17.22 10.05
CA PRO A 21 5.40 17.60 11.29
C PRO A 21 5.04 19.08 11.30
N SER A 22 3.96 19.42 11.99
CA SER A 22 3.53 20.81 12.13
C SER A 22 4.58 21.61 12.91
N PRO A 23 5.07 22.74 12.39
CA PRO A 23 6.11 23.53 13.04
C PRO A 23 5.63 24.20 14.35
N ASP A 24 4.33 24.45 14.46
CA ASP A 24 3.66 25.17 15.55
C ASP A 24 2.59 24.31 16.25
N GLY A 25 2.43 23.05 15.84
CA GLY A 25 1.40 22.13 16.34
C GLY A 25 -0.01 22.40 15.80
N ILE A 26 -0.18 23.37 14.89
CA ILE A 26 -1.49 23.78 14.34
C ILE A 26 -1.48 23.78 12.80
N THR A 27 -0.43 24.33 12.20
CA THR A 27 -0.29 24.48 10.75
C THR A 27 0.00 23.14 10.10
N LEU A 28 -0.93 22.67 9.25
CA LEU A 28 -0.78 21.45 8.46
C LEU A 28 -0.04 21.73 7.14
N ALA A 29 0.84 20.80 6.76
CA ALA A 29 1.42 20.76 5.42
C ALA A 29 0.33 20.68 4.32
N PRO A 30 0.59 21.16 3.09
CA PRO A 30 -0.39 21.15 2.01
C PRO A 30 -0.98 19.75 1.72
N GLU A 31 -0.12 18.72 1.69
CA GLU A 31 -0.52 17.34 1.40
C GLU A 31 -1.45 16.78 2.48
N LEU A 32 -1.10 17.05 3.75
CA LEU A 32 -1.89 16.65 4.91
C LEU A 32 -3.25 17.37 4.92
N ARG A 33 -3.29 18.64 4.54
CA ARG A 33 -4.53 19.43 4.46
C ARG A 33 -5.46 18.90 3.38
N ALA A 34 -4.94 18.57 2.21
CA ALA A 34 -5.73 18.02 1.11
C ALA A 34 -6.37 16.67 1.49
N LEU A 35 -5.62 15.78 2.15
CA LEU A 35 -6.16 14.51 2.67
C LEU A 35 -7.18 14.72 3.80
N ALA A 36 -6.93 15.67 4.69
CA ALA A 36 -7.84 15.98 5.80
C ALA A 36 -9.21 16.48 5.32
N GLU A 37 -9.27 17.19 4.20
CA GLU A 37 -10.53 17.63 3.61
C GLU A 37 -11.36 16.43 3.10
N VAL A 38 -10.73 15.49 2.38
CA VAL A 38 -11.39 14.24 1.96
C VAL A 38 -11.90 13.45 3.17
N TYR A 39 -11.04 13.27 4.18
CA TYR A 39 -11.42 12.60 5.43
C TYR A 39 -12.60 13.27 6.13
N ALA A 40 -12.60 14.60 6.22
CA ALA A 40 -13.68 15.35 6.85
C ALA A 40 -15.01 15.18 6.10
N LEU A 41 -14.98 15.17 4.76
CA LEU A 41 -16.16 14.91 3.95
C LEU A 41 -16.69 13.48 4.13
N MET A 42 -15.80 12.47 4.14
CA MET A 42 -16.18 11.08 4.43
C MET A 42 -16.89 10.94 5.76
N VAL A 43 -16.32 11.53 6.83
CA VAL A 43 -16.92 11.53 8.17
C VAL A 43 -18.26 12.27 8.19
N PHE A 44 -18.35 13.43 7.52
CA PHE A 44 -19.57 14.23 7.45
C PHE A 44 -20.71 13.49 6.73
N HIS A 45 -20.39 12.77 5.66
CA HIS A 45 -21.35 11.98 4.88
C HIS A 45 -21.59 10.57 5.45
N HIS A 46 -20.84 10.16 6.48
CA HIS A 46 -20.85 8.80 7.02
C HIS A 46 -20.50 7.74 5.97
N GLU A 47 -19.51 8.04 5.13
CA GLU A 47 -19.00 7.14 4.10
C GLU A 47 -17.64 6.58 4.51
N ASP A 48 -17.49 5.25 4.43
CA ASP A 48 -16.21 4.57 4.71
C ASP A 48 -15.34 4.43 3.45
N GLU A 49 -15.87 4.78 2.28
CA GLU A 49 -15.29 4.51 0.97
C GLU A 49 -15.50 5.70 0.03
N VAL A 50 -14.47 6.06 -0.72
CA VAL A 50 -14.51 7.09 -1.77
C VAL A 50 -13.96 6.57 -3.09
N ASP A 51 -14.55 7.00 -4.20
CA ASP A 51 -14.15 6.58 -5.54
C ASP A 51 -12.82 7.23 -5.98
N GLU A 52 -12.04 6.52 -6.78
CA GLU A 52 -10.89 7.11 -7.49
C GLU A 52 -11.35 8.19 -8.49
N VAL A 53 -12.53 7.98 -9.10
CA VAL A 53 -13.13 8.93 -10.02
C VAL A 53 -13.65 10.15 -9.25
N GLY A 54 -13.10 11.32 -9.57
CA GLY A 54 -13.46 12.56 -8.89
C GLY A 54 -12.67 12.82 -7.61
N PHE A 55 -11.70 11.97 -7.27
CA PHE A 55 -10.79 12.23 -6.17
C PHE A 55 -10.00 13.53 -6.42
N PRO A 56 -9.97 14.49 -5.47
CA PRO A 56 -9.28 15.77 -5.68
C PRO A 56 -7.81 15.55 -6.00
N SER A 57 -7.28 16.24 -7.04
CA SER A 57 -5.95 15.96 -7.57
C SER A 57 -4.82 16.12 -6.55
N GLU A 58 -4.92 17.12 -5.66
CA GLU A 58 -3.92 17.35 -4.60
C GLU A 58 -3.95 16.22 -3.56
N ALA A 59 -5.15 15.81 -3.15
CA ALA A 59 -5.32 14.69 -2.22
C ALA A 59 -4.88 13.37 -2.88
N TRP A 60 -5.16 13.17 -4.17
CA TRP A 60 -4.75 11.98 -4.92
C TRP A 60 -3.23 11.86 -4.95
N ALA A 61 -2.53 12.96 -5.26
CA ALA A 61 -1.07 12.99 -5.26
C ALA A 61 -0.50 12.67 -3.87
N ALA A 62 -1.09 13.25 -2.81
CA ALA A 62 -0.69 13.00 -1.43
C ALA A 62 -0.94 11.54 -1.00
N TRP A 63 -2.07 10.96 -1.38
CA TRP A 63 -2.42 9.56 -1.12
C TRP A 63 -1.50 8.60 -1.89
N LEU A 64 -1.24 8.88 -3.17
CA LEU A 64 -0.38 8.06 -4.02
C LEU A 64 1.06 8.04 -3.51
N ALA A 65 1.56 9.14 -2.95
CA ALA A 65 2.87 9.20 -2.32
C ALA A 65 2.99 8.21 -1.14
N TRP A 66 1.95 8.12 -0.29
CA TRP A 66 1.88 7.10 0.75
C TRP A 66 1.72 5.68 0.17
N TYR A 67 0.83 5.50 -0.81
CA TYR A 67 0.61 4.20 -1.44
C TYR A 67 1.93 3.58 -1.96
N GLN A 68 2.80 4.39 -2.55
CA GLN A 68 4.11 3.98 -3.06
C GLN A 68 5.09 3.52 -1.96
N THR A 69 4.86 3.86 -0.69
CA THR A 69 5.66 3.33 0.43
C THR A 69 5.15 1.98 0.93
N THR A 70 4.02 1.48 0.42
CA THR A 70 3.45 0.19 0.81
C THR A 70 3.93 -0.93 -0.13
N PRO A 71 3.98 -2.20 0.35
CA PRO A 71 4.33 -3.32 -0.53
C PRO A 71 3.40 -3.43 -1.73
N ASP A 72 3.94 -3.45 -2.96
CA ASP A 72 3.12 -3.49 -4.17
C ASP A 72 2.33 -4.80 -4.29
N THR A 73 2.87 -5.96 -3.91
CA THR A 73 2.21 -7.25 -4.11
C THR A 73 2.11 -8.07 -2.83
N PRO A 74 0.98 -8.77 -2.60
CA PRO A 74 0.84 -9.64 -1.45
C PRO A 74 1.49 -11.02 -1.59
N CYS A 75 2.21 -11.27 -2.69
CA CYS A 75 2.77 -12.56 -3.06
C CYS A 75 3.90 -13.01 -2.13
N ILE A 76 3.94 -14.30 -1.79
CA ILE A 76 5.02 -14.94 -1.02
C ILE A 76 5.72 -16.07 -1.82
N ALA A 77 5.67 -15.98 -3.15
CA ALA A 77 6.17 -16.99 -4.10
C ALA A 77 5.62 -18.41 -3.88
N ILE A 78 4.40 -18.51 -3.35
CA ILE A 78 3.63 -19.76 -3.24
C ILE A 78 2.28 -19.52 -3.92
N CYS A 79 2.02 -20.26 -4.99
CA CYS A 79 0.81 -20.12 -5.78
C CYS A 79 0.03 -21.44 -5.81
N SER A 80 -1.22 -21.40 -5.34
CA SER A 80 -2.13 -22.54 -5.41
C SER A 80 -3.17 -22.40 -6.52
N THR A 81 -3.37 -21.19 -7.07
CA THR A 81 -4.26 -20.98 -8.21
C THR A 81 -3.73 -21.61 -9.49
N SER A 82 -2.40 -21.67 -9.67
CA SER A 82 -1.77 -22.45 -10.75
C SER A 82 -2.03 -23.96 -10.63
N GLN A 83 -2.51 -24.44 -9.49
CA GLN A 83 -2.89 -25.84 -9.23
C GLN A 83 -4.42 -26.04 -9.25
N GLY A 84 -5.19 -24.99 -9.57
CA GLY A 84 -6.64 -25.06 -9.75
C GLY A 84 -7.50 -24.50 -8.61
N ASP A 85 -6.92 -23.87 -7.58
CA ASP A 85 -7.72 -23.15 -6.59
C ASP A 85 -8.24 -21.80 -7.13
N ASP A 86 -9.46 -21.39 -6.77
CA ASP A 86 -10.02 -20.08 -7.14
C ASP A 86 -9.43 -18.92 -6.31
N GLU A 87 -8.97 -19.23 -5.09
CA GLU A 87 -8.27 -18.30 -4.20
C GLU A 87 -6.89 -18.85 -3.84
N CYS A 88 -5.86 -17.99 -3.95
CA CYS A 88 -4.49 -18.38 -3.68
C CYS A 88 -4.29 -18.56 -2.17
N LYS A 89 -4.05 -19.79 -1.72
CA LYS A 89 -3.76 -20.11 -0.31
C LYS A 89 -2.52 -19.39 0.22
N GLY A 90 -1.58 -19.03 -0.66
CA GLY A 90 -0.37 -18.28 -0.30
C GLY A 90 -0.66 -16.82 0.05
N CYS A 91 -1.21 -16.06 -0.90
CA CYS A 91 -1.36 -14.60 -0.79
C CYS A 91 -2.79 -14.09 -0.53
N GLY A 92 -3.82 -14.93 -0.64
CA GLY A 92 -5.23 -14.58 -0.41
C GLY A 92 -5.94 -13.92 -1.59
N ARG A 93 -5.22 -13.66 -2.70
CA ARG A 93 -5.81 -13.11 -3.92
C ARG A 93 -6.66 -14.14 -4.66
N SER A 94 -7.74 -13.70 -5.31
CA SER A 94 -8.50 -14.51 -6.25
C SER A 94 -7.68 -14.81 -7.50
N PHE A 95 -8.06 -15.83 -8.28
CA PHE A 95 -7.42 -16.14 -9.55
C PHE A 95 -7.42 -14.95 -10.52
N ASP A 96 -8.50 -14.18 -10.56
CA ASP A 96 -8.62 -12.99 -11.40
C ASP A 96 -7.64 -11.88 -10.96
N GLU A 97 -7.61 -11.56 -9.65
CA GLU A 97 -6.67 -10.58 -9.09
C GLU A 97 -5.20 -11.00 -9.29
N VAL A 98 -4.89 -12.31 -9.25
CA VAL A 98 -3.54 -12.82 -9.53
C VAL A 98 -3.15 -12.56 -10.99
N GLN A 99 -4.05 -12.78 -11.94
CA GLN A 99 -3.78 -12.60 -13.37
C GLN A 99 -3.70 -11.13 -13.78
N HIS A 100 -4.59 -10.30 -13.24
CA HIS A 100 -4.75 -8.92 -13.68
C HIS A 100 -4.00 -7.91 -12.80
N TRP A 101 -3.28 -8.34 -11.76
CA TRP A 101 -2.58 -7.46 -10.81
C TRP A 101 -1.82 -6.28 -11.43
N PRO A 102 -1.01 -6.47 -12.51
CA PRO A 102 -0.25 -5.35 -13.08
C PRO A 102 -1.13 -4.27 -13.73
N ALA A 103 -2.35 -4.62 -14.14
CA ALA A 103 -3.31 -3.72 -14.77
C ALA A 103 -4.28 -3.08 -13.76
N MET A 104 -4.33 -3.58 -12.52
CA MET A 104 -5.22 -3.04 -11.49
C MET A 104 -4.77 -1.65 -11.04
N THR A 105 -5.74 -0.78 -10.78
CA THR A 105 -5.51 0.56 -10.23
C THR A 105 -4.96 0.48 -8.79
N PRO A 106 -4.36 1.55 -8.27
CA PRO A 106 -3.95 1.61 -6.87
C PRO A 106 -5.11 1.31 -5.90
N GLY A 107 -6.31 1.85 -6.13
CA GLY A 107 -7.46 1.59 -5.26
C GLY A 107 -7.95 0.14 -5.36
N GLU A 108 -7.93 -0.48 -6.54
CA GLU A 108 -8.25 -1.91 -6.72
C GLU A 108 -7.27 -2.80 -5.93
N LYS A 109 -5.98 -2.47 -6.00
CA LYS A 109 -4.93 -3.18 -5.25
C LYS A 109 -5.12 -2.99 -3.75
N ARG A 110 -5.46 -1.79 -3.29
CA ARG A 110 -5.74 -1.50 -1.88
C ARG A 110 -6.99 -2.21 -1.36
N ALA A 111 -8.06 -2.28 -2.13
CA ALA A 111 -9.25 -3.05 -1.80
C ALA A 111 -8.91 -4.53 -1.60
N THR A 112 -8.08 -5.09 -2.50
CA THR A 112 -7.55 -6.46 -2.35
C THR A 112 -6.77 -6.62 -1.05
N TRP A 113 -5.79 -5.75 -0.80
CA TRP A 113 -4.96 -5.76 0.41
C TRP A 113 -5.79 -5.69 1.69
N ARG A 114 -6.78 -4.80 1.73
CA ARG A 114 -7.71 -4.67 2.85
C ARG A 114 -8.49 -5.97 3.06
N ARG A 115 -9.09 -6.52 2.00
CA ARG A 115 -9.86 -7.77 2.06
C ARG A 115 -9.02 -8.92 2.62
N ILE A 116 -7.84 -9.18 2.05
CA ILE A 116 -7.00 -10.32 2.47
C ILE A 116 -6.50 -10.15 3.90
N THR A 117 -6.21 -8.91 4.33
CA THR A 117 -5.74 -8.61 5.69
C THR A 117 -6.87 -8.81 6.71
N MET A 118 -8.11 -8.43 6.38
CA MET A 118 -9.25 -8.66 7.25
C MET A 118 -9.65 -10.14 7.33
N GLN A 119 -9.50 -10.89 6.23
CA GLN A 119 -9.80 -12.32 6.22
C GLN A 119 -8.77 -13.13 7.01
N ASP A 120 -7.49 -12.76 6.93
CA ASP A 120 -6.38 -13.37 7.70
C ASP A 120 -6.22 -14.89 7.49
N THR A 121 -6.81 -15.44 6.42
CA THR A 121 -6.83 -16.88 6.15
C THR A 121 -5.62 -17.38 5.36
N ALA A 122 -4.99 -16.50 4.57
CA ALA A 122 -3.89 -16.84 3.70
C ALA A 122 -2.60 -17.17 4.47
N TRP A 123 -1.77 -18.06 3.93
CA TRP A 123 -0.57 -18.54 4.61
C TRP A 123 0.45 -17.46 4.93
N ARG A 124 0.48 -16.37 4.16
CA ARG A 124 1.30 -15.19 4.42
C ARG A 124 1.06 -14.53 5.79
N PHE A 125 -0.06 -14.81 6.44
CA PHE A 125 -0.38 -14.26 7.76
C PHE A 125 -0.19 -15.27 8.90
N ASN A 126 -0.06 -16.56 8.57
CA ASN A 126 0.07 -17.64 9.55
C ASN A 126 1.27 -18.56 9.27
N LYS A 127 1.10 -19.57 8.41
CA LYS A 127 2.04 -20.68 8.20
C LYS A 127 3.37 -20.27 7.56
N TYR A 128 3.36 -19.23 6.74
CA TYR A 128 4.51 -18.72 5.99
C TYR A 128 4.65 -17.20 6.16
N ALA A 129 4.41 -16.69 7.37
CA ALA A 129 4.46 -15.27 7.67
C ALA A 129 5.87 -14.67 7.52
N GLU A 130 6.91 -15.47 7.70
CA GLU A 130 8.31 -15.09 7.49
C GLU A 130 8.57 -14.65 6.04
N ARG A 131 7.96 -15.33 5.05
CA ARG A 131 8.15 -15.00 3.63
C ARG A 131 7.53 -13.67 3.23
N ALA A 132 6.53 -13.20 3.98
CA ALA A 132 5.96 -11.89 3.76
C ALA A 132 6.91 -10.77 4.22
N ARG A 133 7.80 -11.04 5.19
CA ARG A 133 8.77 -10.08 5.72
C ARG A 133 10.04 -10.00 4.86
N GLU A 134 10.48 -11.14 4.33
CA GLU A 134 11.66 -11.23 3.45
C GLU A 134 11.43 -10.61 2.05
N ALA A 135 10.18 -10.35 1.68
CA ALA A 135 9.82 -9.73 0.41
C ALA A 135 10.00 -8.19 0.38
N GLU A 136 10.48 -7.57 1.47
CA GLU A 136 10.88 -6.15 1.45
C GLU A 136 12.14 -5.98 0.58
N PRO A 137 12.12 -5.09 -0.43
CA PRO A 137 13.19 -5.03 -1.42
C PRO A 137 14.48 -4.45 -0.82
N VAL A 138 15.58 -5.20 -0.93
CA VAL A 138 16.95 -4.66 -0.92
C VAL A 138 17.28 -4.26 -2.36
N TRP A 139 17.47 -2.97 -2.61
CA TRP A 139 17.78 -2.47 -3.96
C TRP A 139 19.28 -2.64 -4.26
N PRO A 140 19.68 -2.92 -5.51
CA PRO A 140 21.09 -3.22 -5.85
C PRO A 140 22.09 -2.09 -5.54
N ASP A 141 21.65 -0.84 -5.44
CA ASP A 141 22.53 0.30 -5.14
C ASP A 141 23.11 0.27 -3.72
N ASP A 142 22.51 -0.49 -2.79
CA ASP A 142 23.04 -0.66 -1.44
C ASP A 142 24.30 -1.55 -1.41
N ALA A 143 24.60 -2.29 -2.49
CA ALA A 143 25.73 -3.22 -2.56
C ALA A 143 27.03 -2.62 -3.12
N ILE A 144 27.02 -1.39 -3.67
CA ILE A 144 28.20 -0.81 -4.35
C ILE A 144 29.13 -0.02 -3.40
N ALA A 145 28.69 0.27 -2.17
CA ALA A 145 29.45 1.13 -1.25
C ALA A 145 30.64 0.45 -0.52
N GLU A 146 30.87 -0.86 -0.67
CA GLU A 146 31.91 -1.60 0.09
C GLU A 146 33.05 -2.19 -0.78
N ALA A 147 33.39 -1.59 -1.92
CA ALA A 147 34.65 -1.93 -2.59
C ALA A 147 35.82 -1.09 -2.00
N PRO A 148 36.83 -1.69 -1.34
CA PRO A 148 38.00 -0.96 -0.87
C PRO A 148 38.83 -0.46 -2.07
N PRO A 149 39.53 0.70 -1.96
CA PRO A 149 40.32 1.23 -3.07
C PRO A 149 41.50 0.30 -3.39
N GLU A 150 41.49 -0.27 -4.60
CA GLU A 150 42.64 -0.96 -5.18
C GLU A 150 43.76 0.06 -5.45
N GLY A 151 44.89 -0.10 -4.77
CA GLY A 151 46.23 0.20 -5.28
C GLY A 151 46.58 1.66 -5.60
N ALA A 152 47.04 2.40 -4.58
CA ALA A 152 47.99 3.49 -4.79
C ALA A 152 49.40 2.97 -4.50
N GLY A 153 50.14 2.63 -5.57
CA GLY A 153 51.55 2.27 -5.57
C GLY A 153 52.19 2.78 -6.85
#